data_AF-A0A369QWU5-F1
#
_entry.id   AF-A0A369QWU5-F1
#
_cell.length_a   1.000
_cell.length_b   1.000
_cell.length_c   1.000
_cell.angle_alpha   90.00
_cell.angle_beta   90.00
_cell.angle_gamma   90.00
#
_symmetry.space_group_name_H-M   'P 1'
#
loop_
_entity.id
_entity.type
_entity.pdbx_description
1 polymer ?
#
loop_
_entity_poly.entity_id
_entity_poly.type
_entity_poly.pdbx_seq_one_letter_code
_entity_poly.pdbx_strand_id
1 'polypeptide(L)' 'MVQAAGGQLRLAPMGGVIGFDMTALLAMAGARGVDPVAAAELLPHVEAVVVRKLNEQAASGGGDGGDV' A
#
# COMPACT_ATOMS: atom_id res chain seq x y z
N MET A 1 -11.37 -3.00 -2.85
CA MET A 1 -10.02 -3.63 -2.98
C MET A 1 -8.98 -2.91 -2.15
N VAL A 2 -8.81 -1.59 -2.32
CA VAL A 2 -7.78 -0.80 -1.60
C VAL A 2 -7.89 -0.91 -0.07
N GLN A 3 -9.10 -0.91 0.52
CA GLN A 3 -9.24 -1.11 1.97
C GLN A 3 -8.77 -2.49 2.45
N ALA A 4 -8.99 -3.56 1.66
CA ALA A 4 -8.50 -4.89 1.96
C ALA A 4 -6.99 -5.05 1.67
N ALA A 5 -6.46 -4.23 0.77
CA ALA A 5 -5.04 -4.22 0.41
C ALA A 5 -4.13 -3.75 1.56
N GLY A 6 -4.67 -3.01 2.54
CA GLY A 6 -3.92 -2.59 3.73
C GLY A 6 -3.33 -3.76 4.52
N GLY A 7 -3.99 -4.93 4.53
CA GLY A 7 -3.47 -6.14 5.16
C GLY A 7 -2.36 -6.85 4.37
N GLN A 8 -2.02 -6.37 3.18
CA GLN A 8 -1.02 -6.93 2.29
C GLN A 8 0.18 -5.99 2.10
N LEU A 9 0.38 -5.03 3.00
CA LEU A 9 1.51 -4.11 2.93
C LEU A 9 2.82 -4.85 3.23
N ARG A 10 3.85 -4.54 2.42
CA ARG A 10 5.23 -4.92 2.66
C ARG A 10 5.95 -3.77 3.34
N LEU A 11 6.64 -4.08 4.43
CA LEU A 11 7.35 -3.12 5.27
C LEU A 11 8.87 -3.33 5.17
N ALA A 12 9.61 -2.24 5.14
CA ALA A 12 11.05 -2.23 5.33
C ALA A 12 11.40 -2.56 6.80
N PRO A 13 12.62 -3.04 7.07
CA PRO A 13 13.08 -3.29 8.44
C PRO A 13 12.99 -2.07 9.37
N MET A 14 13.09 -0.87 8.81
CA MET A 14 13.02 0.40 9.54
C MET A 14 11.60 0.99 9.61
N GLY A 15 10.57 0.21 9.30
CA GLY A 15 9.15 0.59 9.48
C GLY A 15 8.49 1.35 8.33
N GLY A 16 9.23 1.69 7.26
CA GLY A 16 8.66 2.29 6.06
C GLY A 16 7.88 1.30 5.19
N VAL A 17 6.83 1.76 4.51
CA VAL A 17 6.10 0.95 3.52
C VAL A 17 6.92 0.90 2.23
N ILE A 18 7.12 -0.30 1.68
CA ILE A 18 7.85 -0.51 0.42
C ILE A 18 6.96 -1.01 -0.72
N GLY A 19 5.71 -1.34 -0.44
CA GLY A 19 4.74 -1.74 -1.46
C GLY A 19 3.63 -2.63 -0.91
N PHE A 20 2.90 -3.26 -1.82
CA PHE A 20 1.93 -4.31 -1.54
C PHE A 20 2.47 -5.67 -1.96
N ASP A 21 1.89 -6.75 -1.42
CA ASP A 21 1.99 -8.08 -2.01
C ASP A 21 1.18 -8.11 -3.31
N MET A 22 1.89 -8.01 -4.44
CA MET A 22 1.26 -7.94 -5.77
C MET A 22 0.52 -9.23 -6.14
N THR A 23 0.96 -10.38 -5.64
CA THR A 23 0.30 -11.66 -5.88
C THR A 23 -1.06 -11.68 -5.20
N ALA A 24 -1.12 -11.26 -3.93
CA ALA A 24 -2.36 -11.16 -3.18
C ALA A 24 -3.31 -10.13 -3.78
N LEU A 25 -2.80 -8.99 -4.25
CA LEU A 25 -3.63 -7.95 -4.89
C LEU A 25 -4.25 -8.44 -6.20
N LEU A 26 -3.49 -9.14 -7.05
CA LEU A 26 -4.00 -9.71 -8.29
C LEU A 26 -5.00 -10.86 -8.03
N ALA A 27 -4.74 -11.72 -7.05
CA ALA A 27 -5.69 -12.75 -6.65
C ALA A 27 -7.01 -12.14 -6.11
N MET A 28 -6.91 -11.09 -5.29
CA MET A 28 -8.08 -10.33 -4.82
C MET A 28 -8.82 -9.62 -5.96
N ALA A 29 -8.12 -9.21 -7.01
CA ALA A 29 -8.72 -8.61 -8.20
C ALA A 29 -9.53 -9.63 -8.99
N GLY A 30 -8.92 -10.77 -9.30
CA GLY A 30 -9.60 -11.87 -9.99
C GLY A 30 -10.81 -12.37 -9.22
N ALA A 31 -10.71 -12.52 -7.89
CA ALA A 31 -11.82 -12.96 -7.04
C ALA A 31 -13.04 -12.01 -7.07
N ARG A 32 -12.84 -10.74 -7.47
CA ARG A 32 -13.90 -9.73 -7.57
C ARG A 32 -14.37 -9.50 -9.00
N GLY A 33 -13.92 -10.31 -9.95
CA GLY A 33 -14.26 -10.17 -11.36
C GLY A 33 -13.62 -8.95 -12.03
N VAL A 34 -12.55 -8.39 -11.45
CA VAL A 34 -11.76 -7.34 -12.11
C VAL A 34 -10.85 -8.01 -13.13
N ASP A 35 -10.80 -7.43 -14.33
CA ASP A 35 -9.92 -7.89 -15.39
C ASP A 35 -8.46 -7.90 -14.91
N PRO A 36 -7.75 -9.04 -14.98
CA PRO A 36 -6.42 -9.17 -14.42
C PRO A 36 -5.37 -8.35 -15.16
N VAL A 37 -5.57 -8.07 -16.46
CA VAL A 37 -4.66 -7.23 -17.26
C VAL A 37 -4.82 -5.77 -16.84
N ALA A 38 -6.05 -5.28 -16.76
CA ALA A 38 -6.35 -3.95 -16.25
C ALA A 38 -5.86 -3.77 -14.81
N ALA A 39 -6.00 -4.79 -13.96
CA ALA A 39 -5.44 -4.77 -12.61
C ALA A 39 -3.91 -4.68 -12.63
N ALA A 40 -3.22 -5.48 -13.45
CA ALA A 40 -1.76 -5.47 -13.56
C ALA A 40 -1.21 -4.12 -14.03
N GLU A 41 -1.93 -3.41 -14.90
CA GLU A 41 -1.54 -2.08 -15.39
C GLU A 41 -1.81 -0.97 -14.36
N LEU A 42 -2.95 -1.03 -13.67
CA LEU A 42 -3.39 0.05 -12.77
C LEU A 42 -2.81 -0.08 -11.35
N LEU A 43 -2.63 -1.29 -10.84
CA LEU A 43 -2.15 -1.53 -9.47
C LEU A 43 -0.78 -0.90 -9.17
N PRO A 44 0.23 -0.91 -10.06
CA PRO A 44 1.50 -0.23 -9.82
C PRO A 44 1.36 1.28 -9.56
N HIS A 45 0.44 1.93 -10.27
CA HIS A 45 0.15 3.36 -10.08
C HIS A 45 -0.48 3.62 -8.71
N VAL A 46 -1.40 2.75 -8.29
CA VAL A 46 -2.02 2.81 -6.96
C VAL A 46 -0.97 2.57 -5.86
N GLU A 47 -0.10 1.56 -6.03
CA GLU A 47 0.99 1.26 -5.10
C GLU A 47 1.89 2.49 -4.89
N ALA A 48 2.34 3.13 -5.96
CA ALA A 48 3.19 4.31 -5.87
C ALA A 48 2.55 5.43 -5.05
N VAL A 49 1.25 5.69 -5.24
CA VAL A 49 0.53 6.72 -4.48
C VAL A 49 0.39 6.33 -3.01
N VAL A 50 0.04 5.07 -2.72
CA VAL A 50 -0.15 4.58 -1.34
C VAL A 50 1.18 4.56 -0.58
N VAL A 51 2.24 4.01 -1.17
CA VAL A 51 3.59 3.96 -0.58
C VAL A 51 4.05 5.37 -0.22
N ARG A 52 3.95 6.30 -1.16
CA ARG A 52 4.29 7.71 -0.92
C ARG A 52 3.47 8.27 0.25
N LYS A 53 2.15 8.12 0.21
CA LYS A 53 1.25 8.71 1.21
C LYS A 53 1.43 8.12 2.61
N LEU A 54 1.66 6.81 2.73
CA LEU A 54 1.86 6.18 4.03
C LEU A 54 3.22 6.56 4.64
N ASN A 55 4.27 6.65 3.81
CA ASN A 55 5.58 7.10 4.27
C ASN A 55 5.58 8.60 4.63
N GLU A 56 4.87 9.45 3.88
CA GLU A 56 4.65 10.86 4.23
C GLU A 56 3.98 10.98 5.61
N GLN A 57 2.91 10.22 5.85
CA GLN A 57 2.18 10.23 7.13
C GLN A 57 3.06 9.76 8.30
N ALA A 58 3.82 8.69 8.11
CA ALA A 58 4.76 8.17 9.11
C ALA A 58 5.85 9.20 9.46
N ALA A 59 6.34 9.95 8.46
CA ALA A 59 7.31 11.03 8.68
C ALA A 59 6.67 12.24 9.39
N SER A 60 5.42 12.60 9.08
CA SER A 60 4.73 13.72 9.71
C SER A 60 4.24 13.44 11.14
N GLY A 61 4.00 12.17 11.48
CA GLY A 61 3.54 11.75 12.82
C GLY A 61 4.65 11.57 13.86
N GLY A 62 5.92 11.69 13.47
CA GLY A 62 7.07 11.53 14.36
C GLY A 62 7.50 12.79 15.13
N GLY A 63 6.69 13.86 15.10
CA GLY A 63 7.04 15.17 15.67
C GLY A 63 6.19 15.66 16.85
N ASP A 64 5.25 14.85 17.36
CA ASP A 64 4.34 15.26 18.44
C ASP A 64 4.47 14.28 19.62
N GLY A 65 5.46 14.51 20.47
CA GLY A 65 5.78 13.61 21.58
C GLY A 65 6.84 14.11 22.56
N GLY A 66 7.09 15.42 22.60
CA GLY A 66 7.93 16.05 23.61
C GLY A 66 7.56 17.51 23.65
N ASP A 67 6.79 17.88 24.69
CA ASP A 67 6.68 19.21 25.31
C ASP A 67 5.27 19.38 25.92
N VAL A 68 5.09 18.89 27.16
CA VAL A 68 4.41 19.57 28.30
C VAL A 68 4.67 18.82 29.61
#